data_AF-A0A9J6H6B2-F1
#
_entry.id   AF-A0A9J6H6B2-F1
#
_cell.length_a   1.000
_cell.length_b   1.000
_cell.length_c   1.000
_cell.angle_alpha   90.00
_cell.angle_beta   90.00
_cell.angle_gamma   90.00
#
_symmetry.space_group_name_H-M   'P 1'
#
loop_
_entity.id
_entity.type
_entity.pdbx_description
1 polymer ?
#
loop_
_entity_poly.entity_id
_entity_poly.type
_entity_poly.pdbx_seq_one_letter_code
_entity_poly.pdbx_strand_id
1 'polypeptide(L)'
;MTANEGPSDYSEITQYYSLERKTLPPADPQLSRKEEIYWRRLQTGVFQNPVLHRKWHPKVVDPSCKKCKGRADLVHMVWTCPSYKKPHRNVASWEALFFSQTFEAQRRIIGLALEAAKSRGIPAD
;
A
#
# COMPACT_ATOMS: atom_id res chain seq x y z
N MET A 1 3.88 3.95 -42.39
CA MET A 1 2.75 4.09 -41.46
C MET A 1 2.21 2.70 -41.21
N THR A 2 2.70 2.00 -40.19
CA THR A 2 2.15 0.68 -39.81
C THR A 2 0.88 0.93 -39.02
N ALA A 3 -0.25 0.40 -39.50
CA ALA A 3 -1.49 0.39 -38.75
C ALA A 3 -1.21 -0.31 -37.41
N ASN A 4 -1.53 0.36 -36.30
CA ASN A 4 -1.47 -0.26 -34.98
C ASN A 4 -2.69 -1.17 -34.88
N GLU A 5 -2.57 -2.39 -35.42
CA GLU A 5 -3.61 -3.42 -35.29
C GLU A 5 -3.79 -3.69 -33.79
N GLY A 6 -4.99 -3.39 -33.29
CA GLY A 6 -5.32 -3.63 -31.89
C GLY A 6 -5.24 -5.13 -31.54
N PRO A 7 -5.21 -5.46 -30.24
CA PRO A 7 -5.16 -6.85 -29.78
C PRO A 7 -6.27 -7.69 -30.41
N SER A 8 -5.91 -8.86 -30.94
CA SER A 8 -6.77 -9.65 -31.86
C SER A 8 -7.34 -10.91 -31.20
N ASP A 9 -6.65 -11.46 -30.20
CA ASP A 9 -7.15 -12.57 -29.39
C ASP A 9 -7.78 -12.08 -28.07
N TYR A 10 -8.71 -12.88 -27.52
CA TYR A 10 -9.40 -12.58 -26.27
C TYR A 10 -8.44 -12.34 -25.09
N SER A 11 -7.34 -13.10 -25.02
CA SER A 11 -6.34 -12.91 -23.96
C SER A 11 -5.65 -11.54 -24.07
N GLU A 12 -5.33 -11.11 -25.29
CA GLU A 12 -4.70 -9.82 -25.57
C GLU A 12 -5.66 -8.66 -25.28
N ILE A 13 -6.93 -8.79 -25.66
CA ILE A 13 -7.97 -7.78 -25.41
C ILE A 13 -8.16 -7.57 -23.90
N THR A 14 -8.27 -8.66 -23.15
CA THR A 14 -8.46 -8.59 -21.69
C THR A 14 -7.20 -8.04 -20.99
N GLN A 15 -6.01 -8.42 -21.45
CA GLN A 15 -4.75 -7.87 -20.94
C GLN A 15 -4.63 -6.38 -21.24
N TYR A 16 -4.96 -5.94 -22.45
CA TYR A 16 -4.93 -4.54 -22.87
C TYR A 16 -5.77 -3.67 -21.93
N TYR A 17 -7.06 -4.00 -21.76
CA TYR A 17 -7.94 -3.23 -20.87
C TYR A 17 -7.54 -3.36 -19.39
N SER A 18 -6.93 -4.48 -18.99
CA SER A 18 -6.40 -4.65 -17.62
C SER A 18 -5.22 -3.72 -17.35
N LEU A 19 -4.30 -3.58 -18.31
CA LEU A 19 -3.15 -2.69 -18.22
C LEU A 19 -3.56 -1.22 -18.27
N GLU A 20 -4.52 -0.87 -19.12
CA GLU A 20 -5.04 0.50 -19.23
C GLU A 20 -5.68 0.99 -17.92
N ARG A 21 -6.31 0.09 -17.15
CA ARG A 21 -6.90 0.43 -15.83
C ARG A 21 -5.86 0.60 -14.71
N LYS A 22 -4.59 0.25 -14.90
CA LYS A 22 -3.57 0.37 -13.85
C LYS A 22 -3.08 1.81 -13.75
N THR A 23 -3.49 2.51 -12.70
CA THR A 23 -3.04 3.88 -12.43
C THR A 23 -1.74 3.96 -11.62
N LEU A 24 -1.38 2.89 -10.91
CA LEU A 24 -0.17 2.80 -10.11
C LEU A 24 0.83 1.77 -10.70
N PRO A 25 2.14 2.06 -10.68
CA PRO A 25 3.18 1.16 -11.15
C PRO A 25 3.12 -0.24 -10.52
N PRO A 26 3.62 -1.27 -11.22
CA PRO A 26 3.70 -2.62 -10.66
C PRO A 26 4.75 -2.72 -9.53
N ALA A 27 4.77 -3.89 -8.89
CA ALA A 27 5.85 -4.27 -8.01
C ALA A 27 7.16 -4.43 -8.80
N ASP A 28 8.29 -4.09 -8.20
CA ASP A 28 9.60 -4.35 -8.78
C ASP A 28 9.84 -5.88 -8.88
N PRO A 29 10.37 -6.40 -10.01
CA PRO A 29 10.58 -7.84 -10.20
C PRO A 29 11.51 -8.52 -9.18
N GLN A 30 12.33 -7.76 -8.46
CA GLN A 30 13.20 -8.29 -7.41
C GLN A 30 12.49 -8.51 -6.07
N LEU A 31 11.26 -8.02 -5.91
CA LEU A 31 10.46 -8.29 -4.72
C LEU A 31 10.05 -9.77 -4.69
N SER A 32 10.11 -10.38 -3.51
CA SER A 32 9.50 -11.69 -3.32
C SER A 32 7.99 -11.62 -3.55
N ARG A 33 7.36 -12.74 -3.93
CA ARG A 33 5.90 -12.84 -4.09
C ARG A 33 5.12 -12.27 -2.89
N LYS A 34 5.66 -12.46 -1.67
CA LYS A 34 5.06 -11.93 -0.44
C LYS A 34 5.15 -10.40 -0.36
N GLU A 35 6.32 -9.84 -0.69
CA GLU A 35 6.52 -8.39 -0.77
C GLU A 35 5.67 -7.75 -1.88
N GLU A 36 5.49 -8.41 -3.03
CA GLU A 36 4.59 -7.94 -4.09
C GLU A 36 3.14 -7.82 -3.60
N ILE A 37 2.65 -8.83 -2.85
CA ILE A 37 1.32 -8.81 -2.24
C ILE A 37 1.21 -7.63 -1.27
N TYR A 38 2.22 -7.40 -0.43
CA TYR A 38 2.26 -6.27 0.48
C TYR A 38 2.25 -4.94 -0.25
N TRP A 39 3.04 -4.81 -1.31
CA TRP A 39 3.04 -3.62 -2.16
C TRP A 39 1.65 -3.32 -2.71
N ARG A 40 0.96 -4.34 -3.25
CA ARG A 40 -0.42 -4.18 -3.75
C ARG A 40 -1.42 -3.82 -2.66
N ARG A 41 -1.30 -4.40 -1.46
CA ARG A 41 -2.15 -4.04 -0.32
C ARG A 41 -1.93 -2.60 0.13
N LEU A 42 -0.70 -2.09 0.04
CA LEU A 42 -0.39 -0.69 0.34
C LEU A 42 -0.99 0.26 -0.69
N GLN A 43 -0.80 -0.04 -1.99
CA GLN A 43 -1.36 0.75 -3.09
C GLN A 43 -2.89 0.82 -3.06
N THR A 44 -3.56 -0.25 -2.64
CA THR A 44 -5.03 -0.32 -2.57
C THR A 44 -5.60 0.09 -1.20
N GLY A 45 -4.74 0.45 -0.24
CA GLY A 45 -5.16 0.88 1.10
C GLY A 45 -5.76 -0.21 2.00
N VAL A 46 -5.60 -1.48 1.64
CA VAL A 46 -6.13 -2.64 2.38
C VAL A 46 -5.07 -3.35 3.25
N PHE A 47 -3.88 -2.78 3.35
CA PHE A 47 -2.86 -3.30 4.26
C PHE A 47 -3.32 -3.22 5.72
N GLN A 48 -3.03 -4.26 6.50
CA GLN A 48 -3.61 -4.48 7.82
C GLN A 48 -3.39 -3.30 8.77
N ASN A 49 -4.49 -2.81 9.36
CA ASN A 49 -4.48 -1.71 10.33
C ASN A 49 -5.69 -1.77 11.28
N PRO A 50 -5.61 -1.20 12.49
CA PRO A 50 -6.69 -1.25 13.48
C PRO A 50 -8.03 -0.70 12.99
N VAL A 51 -8.01 0.35 12.16
CA VAL A 51 -9.23 0.93 11.58
C VAL A 51 -9.96 -0.07 10.68
N LEU A 52 -9.23 -0.83 9.86
CA LEU A 52 -9.82 -1.93 9.08
C LEU A 52 -10.35 -3.02 10.02
N HIS A 53 -9.52 -3.53 10.95
CA HIS A 53 -9.92 -4.61 11.87
C HIS A 53 -11.15 -4.28 12.71
N ARG A 54 -11.32 -3.03 13.13
CA ARG A 54 -12.48 -2.57 13.89
C ARG A 54 -13.80 -2.74 13.13
N LYS A 55 -13.79 -2.74 11.80
CA LYS A 55 -15.01 -2.99 11.00
C LYS A 55 -15.58 -4.39 11.27
N TRP A 56 -14.73 -5.37 11.51
CA TRP A 56 -15.14 -6.75 11.83
C TRP A 56 -15.25 -7.01 13.34
N HIS A 57 -14.41 -6.36 14.15
CA HIS A 57 -14.34 -6.60 15.60
C HIS A 57 -14.46 -5.29 16.42
N PRO A 58 -15.61 -4.59 16.36
CA PRO A 58 -15.75 -3.23 16.88
C PRO A 58 -15.61 -3.11 18.41
N LYS A 59 -15.92 -4.18 19.15
CA LYS A 59 -15.84 -4.22 20.62
C LYS A 59 -14.46 -4.62 21.14
N VAL A 60 -13.61 -5.20 20.29
CA VAL A 60 -12.31 -5.79 20.68
C VAL A 60 -11.15 -4.91 20.21
N VAL A 61 -11.30 -4.27 19.06
CA VAL A 61 -10.21 -3.53 18.42
C VAL A 61 -10.34 -2.03 18.67
N ASP A 62 -9.37 -1.47 19.40
CA ASP A 62 -9.17 -0.03 19.52
C ASP A 62 -8.59 0.53 18.19
N PRO A 63 -9.30 1.45 17.49
CA PRO A 63 -8.82 2.03 16.24
C PRO A 63 -7.79 3.15 16.47
N SER A 64 -7.35 3.38 17.70
CA SER A 64 -6.48 4.50 18.08
C SER A 64 -5.00 4.14 17.95
N CYS A 65 -4.19 5.14 17.62
CA CYS A 65 -2.76 5.00 17.47
C CYS A 65 -2.09 4.92 18.84
N LYS A 66 -1.33 3.86 19.10
CA LYS A 66 -0.62 3.68 20.37
C LYS A 66 0.39 4.80 20.69
N LYS A 67 0.87 5.55 19.68
CA LYS A 67 1.88 6.61 19.84
C LYS A 67 1.32 8.00 20.13
N CYS A 68 0.22 8.38 19.48
CA CYS A 68 -0.34 9.73 19.58
C CYS A 68 -1.85 9.77 19.85
N LYS A 69 -2.49 8.61 20.02
CA LYS A 69 -3.94 8.44 20.24
C LYS A 69 -4.85 8.92 19.10
N GLY A 70 -4.30 9.42 17.99
CA GLY A 70 -5.05 9.70 16.76
C GLY A 70 -5.57 8.43 16.06
N ARG A 71 -6.28 8.58 14.93
CA ARG A 71 -6.81 7.45 14.15
C ARG A 71 -5.68 6.58 13.58
N ALA A 72 -5.68 5.28 13.86
CA ALA A 72 -4.70 4.31 13.38
C ALA A 72 -5.11 3.67 12.05
N ASP A 73 -5.28 4.47 11.01
CA ASP A 73 -5.30 3.95 9.64
C ASP A 73 -3.88 3.73 9.09
N LEU A 74 -3.76 3.04 7.97
CA LEU A 74 -2.48 2.70 7.35
C LEU A 74 -1.58 3.93 7.18
N VAL A 75 -2.10 5.00 6.57
CA VAL A 75 -1.33 6.20 6.22
C VAL A 75 -0.79 6.88 7.48
N HIS A 76 -1.64 7.01 8.50
CA HIS A 76 -1.23 7.54 9.80
C HIS A 76 -0.13 6.69 10.44
N MET A 77 -0.36 5.38 10.51
CA MET A 77 0.54 4.48 11.22
C MET A 77 1.93 4.42 10.58
N VAL A 78 2.01 4.45 9.26
CA VAL A 78 3.25 4.27 8.50
C VAL A 78 3.95 5.60 8.25
N TRP A 79 3.20 6.67 7.98
CA TRP A 79 3.77 7.89 7.40
C TRP A 79 3.50 9.14 8.22
N THR A 80 2.23 9.47 8.47
CA THR A 80 1.82 10.81 8.94
C THR A 80 1.72 10.96 10.46
N CYS A 81 2.08 9.93 11.24
CA CYS A 81 2.01 10.01 12.70
C CYS A 81 2.89 11.17 13.25
N PRO A 82 2.32 12.12 14.02
CA PRO A 82 3.08 13.25 14.57
C PRO A 82 4.24 12.83 15.47
N SER A 83 4.17 11.66 16.10
CA SER A 83 5.26 11.11 16.93
C SER A 83 6.57 10.90 16.15
N TYR A 84 6.51 10.81 14.82
CA TYR A 84 7.70 10.70 13.97
C TYR A 84 8.48 12.01 13.85
N LYS A 85 7.89 13.16 14.21
CA LYS A 85 8.50 14.49 14.10
C LYS A 85 9.06 14.77 12.69
N LYS A 86 8.28 14.41 11.65
CA LYS A 86 8.63 14.61 10.23
C LYS A 86 7.60 15.53 9.55
N PRO A 87 7.84 16.85 9.48
CA PRO A 87 6.83 17.82 9.04
C PRO A 87 6.37 17.66 7.58
N HIS A 88 7.20 17.08 6.71
CA HIS A 88 6.88 16.86 5.30
C HIS A 88 6.11 15.56 5.01
N ARG A 89 5.79 14.77 6.05
CA ARG A 89 5.03 13.53 5.89
C ARG A 89 3.54 13.81 6.05
N ASN A 90 2.85 13.93 4.93
CA ASN A 90 1.41 14.15 4.84
C ASN A 90 0.81 13.12 3.86
N VAL A 91 -0.50 13.19 3.62
CA VAL A 91 -1.20 12.23 2.75
C VAL A 91 -0.72 12.32 1.30
N ALA A 92 -0.53 13.54 0.76
CA ALA A 92 -0.03 13.71 -0.60
C ALA A 92 1.38 13.14 -0.78
N SER A 93 2.27 13.34 0.20
CA SER A 93 3.62 12.76 0.17
C SER A 93 3.65 11.25 0.45
N TRP A 94 2.57 10.68 1.00
CA TRP A 94 2.37 9.23 1.06
C TRP A 94 1.98 8.68 -0.32
N GLU A 95 1.00 9.28 -0.98
CA GLU A 95 0.54 8.86 -2.31
C GLU A 95 1.66 8.94 -3.36
N ALA A 96 2.48 9.98 -3.29
CA ALA A 96 3.64 10.17 -4.16
C ALA A 96 4.64 8.99 -4.10
N LEU A 97 4.72 8.25 -2.98
CA LEU A 97 5.62 7.11 -2.83
C LEU A 97 5.28 5.97 -3.79
N PHE A 98 4.01 5.81 -4.16
CA PHE A 98 3.56 4.70 -4.99
C PHE A 98 3.91 4.86 -6.46
N PHE A 99 4.32 6.06 -6.88
CA PHE A 99 4.86 6.30 -8.21
C PHE A 99 6.35 5.92 -8.33
N SER A 100 7.03 5.62 -7.21
CA SER A 100 8.41 5.13 -7.23
C SER A 100 8.48 3.70 -7.76
N GLN A 101 9.32 3.48 -8.78
CA GLN A 101 9.48 2.18 -9.45
C GLN A 101 10.72 1.39 -9.00
N THR A 102 11.49 1.89 -8.03
CA THR A 102 12.71 1.21 -7.61
C THR A 102 12.47 0.18 -6.50
N PHE A 103 13.14 -0.96 -6.61
CA PHE A 103 13.19 -2.01 -5.59
C PHE A 103 13.40 -1.46 -4.18
N GLU A 104 14.41 -0.60 -3.97
CA GLU A 104 14.79 -0.08 -2.65
C GLU A 104 13.66 0.75 -2.04
N ALA A 105 13.00 1.58 -2.85
CA ALA A 105 11.91 2.42 -2.38
C ALA A 105 10.69 1.57 -1.99
N GLN A 106 10.28 0.63 -2.84
CA GLN A 106 9.15 -0.25 -2.56
C GLN A 106 9.40 -1.08 -1.29
N ARG A 107 10.59 -1.70 -1.19
CA ARG A 107 10.97 -2.52 -0.03
C ARG A 107 11.05 -1.72 1.26
N ARG A 108 11.55 -0.48 1.21
CA ARG A 108 11.57 0.42 2.37
C ARG A 108 10.16 0.71 2.88
N ILE A 109 9.21 1.01 2.01
CA ILE A 109 7.82 1.31 2.41
C ILE A 109 7.14 0.06 2.96
N ILE A 110 7.34 -1.10 2.34
CA ILE A 110 6.87 -2.40 2.85
C ILE A 110 7.41 -2.64 4.27
N GLY A 111 8.71 -2.44 4.49
CA GLY A 111 9.33 -2.57 5.80
C GLY A 111 8.70 -1.65 6.85
N LEU A 112 8.49 -0.37 6.52
CA LEU A 112 7.82 0.57 7.43
C LEU A 112 6.39 0.13 7.77
N ALA A 113 5.65 -0.42 6.81
CA ALA A 113 4.31 -0.91 7.02
C ALA A 113 4.27 -2.16 7.90
N LEU A 114 5.18 -3.10 7.68
CA LEU A 114 5.31 -4.31 8.50
C LEU A 114 5.65 -3.96 9.96
N GLU A 115 6.62 -3.06 10.18
CA GLU A 115 6.96 -2.59 11.53
C GLU A 115 5.78 -1.85 12.20
N ALA A 116 5.04 -1.06 11.42
CA ALA A 116 3.84 -0.40 11.92
C ALA A 116 2.74 -1.40 12.32
N ALA A 117 2.51 -2.46 11.54
CA ALA A 117 1.55 -3.50 11.88
C ALA A 117 2.00 -4.33 13.11
N LYS A 118 3.26 -4.77 13.13
CA LYS A 118 3.86 -5.55 14.22
C LYS A 118 3.78 -4.83 15.56
N SER A 119 4.12 -3.54 15.60
CA SER A 119 4.01 -2.72 16.84
C SER A 119 2.58 -2.63 17.40
N ARG A 120 1.57 -3.01 16.61
CA ARG A 120 0.16 -2.96 16.98
C ARG A 120 -0.43 -4.34 17.32
N GLY A 121 0.36 -5.41 17.17
CA GLY A 121 -0.09 -6.78 17.43
C GLY A 121 -1.05 -7.30 16.36
N ILE A 122 -1.03 -6.69 15.17
CA ILE A 122 -1.82 -7.13 14.02
C ILE A 122 -0.87 -7.94 13.13
N PRO A 123 -1.16 -9.23 12.90
CA PRO A 123 -0.33 -10.03 12.02
C PRO A 123 -0.50 -9.52 10.57
N ALA A 124 0.60 -9.56 9.80
CA ALA A 124 0.67 -8.98 8.46
C ALA A 124 0.36 -10.00 7.35
N ASP A 125 -0.22 -11.14 7.71
CA ASP A 125 -0.61 -12.25 6.84
C ASP A 125 -1.70 -11.87 5.82
#